data_AF-A0AAV0XNK1-F1
#
_entry.id   AF-A0AAV0XNK1-F1
#
_cell.length_a   1.000
_cell.length_b   1.000
_cell.length_c   1.000
_cell.angle_alpha   90.00
_cell.angle_beta   90.00
_cell.angle_gamma   90.00
#
_symmetry.space_group_name_H-M   'P 1'
#
loop_
_entity.id
_entity.type
_entity.pdbx_description
1 polymer ?
#
loop_
_entity_poly.entity_id
_entity_poly.type
_entity_poly.pdbx_seq_one_letter_code
_entity_poly.pdbx_strand_id
1 'polypeptide(L)'
;MISYSNPLRRSLKWYRKVALDGLLNIAVVNAFVLFNKVTCSNMSITNFRTSLVEQLTKKENIVINPSIKHQLQKTGKSRCFMCYSLMSSEKGRKYAQSHSTKVQTKCLACDRYYCTLCFIKDHKITK
;
A
#
# COMPACT_ATOMS: atom_id res chain seq x y z
N MET A 1 14.49 -37.93 -5.90
CA MET A 1 13.72 -36.66 -5.93
C MET A 1 14.60 -35.41 -5.72
N ILE A 2 15.68 -35.47 -4.94
CA ILE A 2 16.55 -34.32 -4.60
C ILE A 2 17.37 -33.81 -5.80
N SER A 3 17.90 -34.70 -6.64
CA SER A 3 18.80 -34.34 -7.74
C SER A 3 18.19 -33.45 -8.83
N TYR A 4 16.87 -33.53 -9.03
CA TYR A 4 16.16 -32.80 -10.11
C TYR A 4 15.74 -31.38 -9.73
N SER A 5 15.84 -31.00 -8.45
CA SER A 5 15.26 -29.75 -7.95
C SER A 5 15.95 -29.24 -6.69
N ASN A 6 17.29 -29.19 -6.73
CA ASN A 6 18.11 -28.75 -5.62
C ASN A 6 18.26 -27.22 -5.60
N PRO A 7 17.83 -26.51 -4.54
CA PRO A 7 18.04 -25.06 -4.40
C PRO A 7 19.49 -24.68 -4.04
N LEU A 8 20.38 -25.66 -3.82
CA LEU A 8 21.77 -25.44 -3.44
C LEU A 8 22.54 -24.69 -4.53
N ARG A 9 23.06 -23.51 -4.16
CA ARG A 9 24.05 -22.78 -4.96
C ARG A 9 25.46 -23.02 -4.41
N ARG A 10 26.48 -22.86 -5.27
CA ARG A 10 27.89 -22.99 -4.89
C ARG A 10 28.18 -22.11 -3.66
N SER A 11 28.62 -22.72 -2.57
CA SER A 11 28.97 -22.02 -1.33
C SER A 11 30.18 -22.67 -0.66
N LEU A 12 31.04 -21.86 -0.05
CA LEU A 12 32.23 -22.32 0.67
C LEU A 12 31.90 -22.91 2.05
N LYS A 13 30.71 -22.59 2.60
CA LYS A 13 30.32 -22.98 3.95
C LYS A 13 29.54 -24.29 3.93
N TRP A 14 30.12 -25.36 4.47
CA TRP A 14 29.56 -26.72 4.44
C TRP A 14 28.16 -26.83 5.07
N TYR A 15 27.90 -26.09 6.16
CA TYR A 15 26.62 -26.15 6.87
C TYR A 15 25.43 -25.67 6.03
N ARG A 16 25.66 -24.78 5.04
CA ARG A 16 24.61 -24.33 4.12
C ARG A 16 24.12 -25.47 3.24
N LYS A 17 25.03 -26.38 2.86
CA LYS A 17 24.66 -27.61 2.15
C LYS A 17 23.77 -28.48 3.02
N VAL A 18 24.12 -28.69 4.28
CA VAL A 18 23.31 -29.51 5.21
C VAL A 18 21.91 -28.91 5.42
N ALA A 19 21.83 -27.59 5.63
CA ALA A 19 20.54 -26.93 5.85
C ALA A 19 19.64 -26.95 4.60
N LEU A 20 20.16 -26.58 3.44
CA LEU A 20 19.37 -26.45 2.21
C LEU A 20 19.09 -27.80 1.53
N ASP A 21 20.11 -28.66 1.46
CA ASP A 21 20.02 -29.93 0.73
C ASP A 21 19.43 -31.05 1.60
N GLY A 22 19.74 -31.04 2.90
CA GLY A 22 19.23 -32.01 3.87
C GLY A 22 17.93 -31.54 4.51
N LEU A 23 18.06 -30.63 5.49
CA LEU A 23 16.95 -30.30 6.40
C LEU A 23 15.73 -29.73 5.67
N LEU A 24 15.93 -28.76 4.79
CA LEU A 24 14.83 -28.11 4.07
C LEU A 24 14.10 -29.10 3.14
N ASN A 25 14.84 -29.92 2.39
CA ASN A 25 14.23 -30.91 1.49
C ASN A 25 13.42 -31.95 2.26
N ILE A 26 13.95 -32.46 3.38
CA ILE A 26 13.25 -33.42 4.23
C ILE A 26 11.98 -32.78 4.80
N ALA A 27 12.07 -31.55 5.30
CA ALA A 27 10.92 -30.82 5.84
C ALA A 27 9.82 -30.61 4.77
N VAL A 28 10.18 -30.20 3.55
CA VAL A 28 9.22 -29.97 2.46
C VAL A 28 8.54 -31.27 2.01
N VAL A 29 9.28 -32.38 1.91
CA VAL A 29 8.68 -33.68 1.54
C VAL A 29 7.74 -34.19 2.64
N ASN A 30 8.13 -34.08 3.91
CA ASN A 30 7.27 -34.47 5.03
C ASN A 30 5.99 -33.62 5.08
N ALA A 31 6.11 -32.30 4.88
CA ALA A 31 4.96 -31.40 4.79
C ALA A 31 4.04 -31.74 3.62
N PHE A 32 4.59 -32.09 2.45
CA PHE A 32 3.81 -32.53 1.29
C PHE A 32 3.03 -33.82 1.55
N VAL A 33 3.67 -34.82 2.16
CA VAL A 33 2.99 -36.09 2.53
C VAL A 33 1.86 -35.83 3.53
N LEU A 34 2.11 -34.98 4.53
CA LEU A 34 1.09 -34.60 5.50
C LEU A 34 -0.07 -33.84 4.83
N PHE A 35 0.24 -32.89 3.96
CA PHE A 35 -0.75 -32.13 3.20
C PHE A 35 -1.66 -33.05 2.39
N ASN A 36 -1.09 -33.94 1.57
CA ASN A 36 -1.88 -34.87 0.76
C ASN A 36 -2.75 -35.82 1.60
N LYS A 37 -2.28 -36.21 2.79
CA LYS A 37 -3.07 -37.03 3.72
C LYS A 37 -4.25 -36.27 4.33
N VAL A 38 -4.07 -34.99 4.66
CA VAL A 38 -5.10 -34.18 5.32
C VAL A 38 -6.14 -33.65 4.32
N THR A 39 -5.70 -33.19 3.15
CA THR A 39 -6.59 -32.58 2.14
C THR A 39 -7.11 -33.59 1.12
N CYS A 40 -6.68 -34.85 1.18
CA CYS A 40 -6.95 -35.90 0.18
C CYS A 40 -6.65 -35.45 -1.26
N SER A 41 -5.73 -34.50 -1.44
CA SER A 41 -5.41 -33.94 -2.74
C SER A 41 -4.31 -34.74 -3.44
N ASN A 42 -4.51 -35.06 -4.72
CA ASN A 42 -3.48 -35.67 -5.58
C ASN A 42 -2.60 -34.61 -6.27
N MET A 43 -2.08 -33.65 -5.50
CA MET A 43 -1.20 -32.62 -6.03
C MET A 43 0.21 -33.19 -6.26
N SER A 44 0.87 -32.81 -7.36
CA SER A 44 2.28 -33.17 -7.58
C SER A 44 3.20 -32.36 -6.67
N ILE A 45 4.37 -32.93 -6.32
CA ILE A 45 5.35 -32.25 -5.46
C ILE A 45 5.85 -30.93 -6.07
N THR A 46 5.87 -30.81 -7.41
CA THR A 46 6.26 -29.59 -8.12
C THR A 46 5.25 -28.47 -7.87
N ASN A 47 3.96 -28.78 -7.98
CA ASN A 47 2.88 -27.82 -7.78
C ASN A 47 2.78 -27.40 -6.30
N PHE A 48 3.06 -28.33 -5.39
CA PHE A 48 3.15 -28.02 -3.97
C PHE A 48 4.28 -27.01 -3.69
N ARG A 49 5.47 -27.24 -4.28
CA ARG A 49 6.61 -26.33 -4.11
C ARG A 49 6.36 -24.95 -4.71
N THR A 50 5.74 -24.86 -5.88
CA THR A 50 5.40 -23.56 -6.47
C THR A 50 4.40 -22.80 -5.61
N SER A 51 3.34 -23.47 -5.14
CA SER A 51 2.35 -22.87 -4.25
C SER A 51 2.96 -22.40 -2.93
N LEU A 52 3.86 -23.20 -2.35
CA LEU A 52 4.60 -22.85 -1.14
C LEU A 52 5.46 -21.59 -1.34
N VAL A 53 6.20 -21.50 -2.45
CA VAL A 53 6.99 -20.31 -2.78
C VAL A 53 6.08 -19.09 -2.97
N GLU A 54 4.97 -19.22 -3.68
CA GLU A 54 4.00 -18.13 -3.84
C GLU A 54 3.47 -17.63 -2.49
N GLN A 55 3.14 -18.54 -1.57
CA GLN A 55 2.68 -18.15 -0.24
C GLN A 55 3.77 -17.47 0.59
N LEU A 56 5.00 -17.96 0.55
CA LEU A 56 6.13 -17.37 1.29
C LEU A 56 6.61 -16.03 0.69
N THR A 57 6.41 -15.83 -0.61
CA THR A 57 6.84 -14.60 -1.31
C THR A 57 5.75 -13.55 -1.40
N LYS A 58 4.48 -13.91 -1.17
CA LYS A 58 3.42 -12.95 -0.92
C LYS A 58 3.77 -12.16 0.33
N LYS A 59 4.38 -10.99 0.12
CA LYS A 59 4.41 -9.95 1.14
C LYS A 59 2.96 -9.68 1.49
N GLU A 60 2.59 -9.84 2.76
CA GLU A 60 1.43 -9.14 3.27
C GLU A 60 1.61 -7.70 2.82
N ASN A 61 0.68 -7.19 2.01
CA ASN A 61 0.63 -5.77 1.74
C ASN A 61 0.41 -5.16 3.11
N ILE A 62 1.50 -4.79 3.79
CA ILE A 62 1.45 -3.89 4.92
C ILE A 62 0.80 -2.68 4.28
N VAL A 63 -0.50 -2.53 4.53
CA VAL A 63 -1.24 -1.35 4.14
C VAL A 63 -0.58 -0.27 4.99
N ILE A 64 0.47 0.33 4.44
CA ILE A 64 0.95 1.61 4.87
C ILE A 64 -0.26 2.48 4.58
N ASN A 65 -1.16 2.63 5.55
CA ASN A 65 -2.24 3.59 5.48
C ASN A 65 -1.53 4.89 5.10
N PRO A 66 -1.66 5.38 3.86
CA PRO A 66 -1.08 6.66 3.55
C PRO A 66 -1.94 7.59 4.38
N SER A 67 -1.41 8.04 5.53
CA SER A 67 -1.95 9.19 6.24
C SER A 67 -2.12 10.24 5.16
N ILE A 68 -3.36 10.47 4.71
CA ILE A 68 -3.64 11.25 3.51
C ILE A 68 -3.11 12.65 3.83
N LYS A 69 -1.94 12.98 3.28
CA LYS A 69 -1.30 14.26 3.56
C LYS A 69 -2.09 15.31 2.82
N HIS A 70 -2.87 16.10 3.55
CA HIS A 70 -3.49 17.29 3.01
C HIS A 70 -2.34 18.26 2.66
N GLN A 71 -2.10 18.46 1.36
CA GLN A 71 -1.09 19.40 0.86
C GLN A 71 -1.72 20.29 -0.21
N LEU A 72 -1.39 21.59 -0.18
CA LEU A 72 -1.77 22.52 -1.23
C LEU A 72 -0.82 22.37 -2.43
N GLN A 73 -1.40 22.08 -3.59
CA GLN A 73 -0.69 22.07 -4.87
C GLN A 73 -1.21 23.20 -5.77
N LYS A 74 -0.33 23.79 -6.57
CA LYS A 74 -0.69 24.78 -7.58
C LYS A 74 -1.46 24.10 -8.72
N THR A 75 -2.63 24.60 -9.05
CA THR A 75 -3.48 24.15 -10.15
C THR A 75 -4.19 25.36 -10.79
N GLY A 76 -5.27 25.14 -11.54
CA GLY A 76 -6.09 26.18 -12.15
C GLY A 76 -6.56 27.27 -11.18
N LYS A 77 -6.99 28.41 -11.72
CA LYS A 77 -7.53 29.53 -10.95
C LYS A 77 -8.98 29.22 -10.54
N SER A 78 -9.27 29.25 -9.25
CA SER A 78 -10.64 29.14 -8.72
C SER A 78 -10.83 30.02 -7.48
N ARG A 79 -12.05 30.08 -6.94
CA ARG A 79 -12.35 30.80 -5.70
C ARG A 79 -12.09 29.91 -4.49
N CYS A 80 -11.62 30.49 -3.39
CA CYS A 80 -11.48 29.76 -2.14
C CYS A 80 -12.86 29.29 -1.65
N PHE A 81 -13.00 28.00 -1.38
CA PHE A 81 -14.24 27.38 -0.91
C PHE A 81 -14.74 28.05 0.38
N MET A 82 -13.84 28.24 1.35
CA MET A 82 -14.23 28.75 2.66
C MET A 82 -14.60 30.23 2.63
N CYS A 83 -13.83 31.07 1.94
CA CYS A 83 -14.14 32.50 1.80
C CYS A 83 -15.43 32.72 1.02
N TYR A 84 -15.69 31.90 -0.01
CA TYR A 84 -16.94 31.96 -0.75
C TYR A 84 -18.13 31.58 0.15
N SER A 85 -18.00 30.51 0.93
CA SER A 85 -19.06 30.06 1.84
C SER A 85 -19.39 31.12 2.89
N LEU A 86 -18.39 31.73 3.53
CA LEU A 86 -18.59 32.79 4.54
C LEU A 86 -19.25 34.04 3.95
N MET A 87 -18.75 34.52 2.82
CA MET A 87 -19.32 35.71 2.15
C MET A 87 -20.73 35.43 1.64
N SER A 88 -21.01 34.20 1.21
CA SER A 88 -22.33 33.81 0.72
C SER A 88 -23.35 33.71 1.83
N SER A 89 -22.95 33.30 3.05
CA SER A 89 -23.84 33.30 4.21
C SER A 89 -24.15 34.70 4.73
N GLU A 90 -23.17 35.61 4.72
CA GLU A 90 -23.37 36.96 5.27
C GLU A 90 -24.11 37.91 4.32
N LYS A 91 -23.75 37.89 3.03
CA LYS A 91 -24.16 38.94 2.05
C LYS A 91 -24.77 38.36 0.78
N GLY A 92 -24.96 37.05 0.72
CA GLY A 92 -25.59 36.35 -0.39
C GLY A 92 -24.66 36.05 -1.57
N ARG A 93 -25.17 35.22 -2.49
CA ARG A 93 -24.41 34.65 -3.61
C ARG A 93 -23.78 35.69 -4.53
N LYS A 94 -24.52 36.73 -4.94
CA LYS A 94 -24.03 37.75 -5.88
C LYS A 94 -22.81 38.48 -5.32
N TYR A 95 -22.86 38.82 -4.03
CA TYR A 95 -21.75 39.47 -3.33
C TYR A 95 -20.53 38.55 -3.19
N ALA A 96 -20.76 37.29 -2.81
CA ALA A 96 -19.69 36.30 -2.67
C ALA A 96 -18.97 36.00 -4.00
N GLN A 97 -19.69 36.03 -5.12
CA GLN A 97 -19.10 35.75 -6.42
C GLN A 97 -18.08 36.81 -6.85
N SER A 98 -18.29 38.08 -6.50
CA SER A 98 -17.42 39.21 -6.84
C SER A 98 -16.32 39.45 -5.81
N HIS A 99 -16.59 39.25 -4.52
CA HIS A 99 -15.67 39.61 -3.42
C HIS A 99 -14.88 38.44 -2.81
N SER A 100 -15.14 37.18 -3.22
CA SER A 100 -14.36 36.04 -2.71
C SER A 100 -12.94 36.02 -3.28
N THR A 101 -11.99 35.63 -2.43
CA THR A 101 -10.58 35.51 -2.79
C THR A 101 -10.38 34.43 -3.86
N LYS A 102 -9.75 34.79 -4.97
CA LYS A 102 -9.34 33.86 -6.03
C LYS A 102 -7.96 33.27 -5.68
N VAL A 103 -7.82 31.96 -5.77
CA VAL A 103 -6.63 31.18 -5.41
C VAL A 103 -6.25 30.25 -6.55
N GLN A 104 -4.96 29.89 -6.61
CA GLN A 104 -4.41 28.90 -7.55
C GLN A 104 -4.02 27.61 -6.85
N THR A 105 -4.39 27.45 -5.58
CA THR A 105 -3.97 26.34 -4.74
C THR A 105 -5.16 25.45 -4.39
N LYS A 106 -5.01 24.15 -4.62
CA LYS A 106 -6.01 23.11 -4.34
C LYS A 106 -5.43 22.06 -3.41
N CYS A 107 -6.21 21.58 -2.45
CA CYS A 107 -5.88 20.40 -1.67
C CYS A 107 -6.30 19.16 -2.46
N LEU A 108 -5.35 18.28 -2.80
CA LEU A 108 -5.64 17.04 -3.55
C LEU A 108 -6.47 16.05 -2.72
N ALA A 109 -6.25 16.00 -1.41
CA ALA A 109 -6.95 15.09 -0.52
C ALA A 109 -8.45 15.41 -0.39
N CYS A 110 -8.82 16.69 -0.50
CA CYS A 110 -10.21 17.15 -0.35
C CYS A 110 -10.85 17.62 -1.65
N ASP A 111 -10.09 17.63 -2.74
CA ASP A 111 -10.48 18.18 -4.04
C ASP A 111 -11.05 19.61 -4.03
N ARG A 112 -10.62 20.44 -3.06
CA ARG A 112 -11.14 21.80 -2.86
C ARG A 112 -10.05 22.86 -2.95
N TYR A 113 -10.44 24.05 -3.38
CA TYR A 113 -9.58 25.23 -3.50
C TYR A 113 -9.57 26.01 -2.20
N TYR A 114 -8.37 26.31 -1.69
CA TYR A 114 -8.21 27.03 -0.43
C TYR A 114 -7.20 28.17 -0.53
N CYS A 115 -7.47 29.23 0.23
CA CYS A 115 -6.47 30.22 0.60
C CYS A 115 -5.53 29.63 1.66
N THR A 116 -4.31 30.14 1.79
CA THR A 116 -3.33 29.63 2.78
C THR A 116 -3.88 29.67 4.21
N LEU A 117 -4.52 30.79 4.59
CA LEU A 117 -5.17 30.96 5.90
C LEU A 117 -6.34 29.99 6.11
N CYS A 118 -7.11 29.73 5.06
CA CYS A 118 -8.29 28.88 5.08
C CYS A 118 -7.90 27.41 5.21
N PHE A 119 -6.82 27.03 4.54
CA PHE A 119 -6.26 25.68 4.59
C PHE A 119 -5.78 25.33 6.00
N ILE A 120 -5.09 26.26 6.68
CA ILE A 120 -4.62 26.07 8.06
C ILE A 120 -5.79 25.95 9.06
N LYS A 121 -6.89 26.68 8.82
CA LYS A 121 -8.10 26.62 9.66
C LYS A 121 -8.86 25.30 9.50
N ASP A 122 -9.04 24.84 8.26
CA ASP A 122 -9.83 23.64 7.93
C ASP A 122 -9.05 22.35 8.23
N HIS A 123 -7.77 22.32 7.85
CA HIS A 123 -6.84 21.27 8.20
C HIS A 123 -6.09 21.70 9.45
N LYS A 124 -6.74 21.60 10.61
CA LYS A 124 -6.06 21.73 11.91
C LYS A 124 -4.85 20.83 11.87
N ILE A 125 -3.66 21.42 11.78
CA ILE A 125 -2.41 20.73 12.00
C ILE A 125 -2.41 20.42 13.49
N THR A 126 -3.04 19.31 13.88
CA THR A 126 -2.80 18.70 15.18
C THR A 126 -1.33 18.30 15.16
N LYS A 127 -0.53 19.04 15.93
CA LYS A 127 0.86 18.67 16.24
C LYS A 127 0.91 17.28 16.83
#